data_AF-A0A0K1PIA1-F1
#
_entry.id   AF-A0A0K1PIA1-F1
#
_cell.length_a   1.000
_cell.length_b   1.000
_cell.length_c   1.000
_cell.angle_alpha   90.00
_cell.angle_beta   90.00
_cell.angle_gamma   90.00
#
_symmetry.space_group_name_H-M   'P 1'
#
loop_
_entity.id
_entity.type
_entity.pdbx_description
1 polymer ?
#
loop_
_entity_poly.entity_id
_entity_poly.type
_entity_poly.pdbx_seq_one_letter_code
_entity_poly.pdbx_strand_id
1 'polypeptide(L)'
;MALPFHLCQPGGGASCGACCGLYNFRDHSRGALTRALRRRTETIRALPKEAEAYRNAARSLRRWDKDPFFDPVRLCPLLGFLDDEEKRVGCMAHPLVTGGVDLRDCGAYDSKTCSSFECPSFLWLNAPQARLVRAACPDWYLYGLVITDVELVRGSVKLLEAELGGPADLDAIVASPSALEAARELLRLKETALGRPADAPVFGRFARDDMGEPIPRAIEYEALGASAAPEDDVVLCLGYAPPTHRELESARALVREKILALAGAVRLA
;
A
#
# COMPACT_ATOMS: atom_id res chain seq x y z
N MET A 1 11.55 -19.41 0.60
CA MET A 1 12.06 -18.88 -0.69
C MET A 1 12.09 -17.37 -0.57
N ALA A 2 13.20 -16.72 -0.93
CA ALA A 2 13.28 -15.26 -0.95
C ALA A 2 12.41 -14.70 -2.10
N LEU A 3 11.89 -13.49 -1.91
CA LEU A 3 11.16 -12.78 -2.96
C LEU A 3 12.11 -12.44 -4.13
N PRO A 4 11.61 -12.43 -5.38
CA PRO A 4 12.45 -12.26 -6.57
C PRO A 4 12.91 -10.80 -6.80
N PHE A 5 12.37 -9.85 -6.03
CA PHE A 5 12.72 -8.44 -6.07
C PHE A 5 12.43 -7.79 -4.71
N HIS A 6 13.03 -6.62 -4.48
CA HIS A 6 12.77 -5.84 -3.28
C HIS A 6 11.42 -5.12 -3.38
N LEU A 7 10.51 -5.37 -2.44
CA LEU A 7 9.13 -4.83 -2.48
C LEU A 7 9.06 -3.30 -2.48
N CYS A 8 10.06 -2.57 -1.94
CA CYS A 8 10.02 -1.11 -2.01
C CYS A 8 10.32 -0.55 -3.41
N GLN A 9 11.10 -1.26 -4.23
CA GLN A 9 11.55 -0.83 -5.57
C GLN A 9 11.50 -2.03 -6.55
N PRO A 10 10.31 -2.59 -6.83
CA PRO A 10 10.17 -3.80 -7.65
C PRO A 10 10.38 -3.53 -9.15
N GLY A 11 10.34 -2.26 -9.59
CA GLY A 11 10.37 -1.87 -11.00
C GLY A 11 9.03 -2.07 -11.72
N GLY A 12 8.94 -1.62 -12.98
CA GLY A 12 7.69 -1.66 -13.76
C GLY A 12 6.68 -0.58 -13.39
N GLY A 13 7.15 0.59 -12.92
CA GLY A 13 6.31 1.71 -12.45
C GLY A 13 5.92 1.60 -10.97
N ALA A 14 5.89 0.40 -10.41
CA ALA A 14 5.63 0.16 -8.99
C ALA A 14 6.81 0.59 -8.09
N SER A 15 6.48 1.25 -6.97
CA SER A 15 7.39 1.59 -5.87
C SER A 15 6.58 1.87 -4.60
N CYS A 16 7.16 1.65 -3.42
CA CYS A 16 6.44 1.81 -2.16
C CYS A 16 7.23 2.67 -1.16
N GLY A 17 6.52 3.58 -0.49
CA GLY A 17 7.04 4.44 0.58
C GLY A 17 6.37 4.21 1.94
N ALA A 18 5.61 3.13 2.12
CA ALA A 18 4.77 2.92 3.30
C ALA A 18 5.56 2.91 4.61
N CYS A 19 6.70 2.22 4.67
CA CYS A 19 7.56 2.14 5.85
C CYS A 19 8.30 3.46 6.15
N CYS A 20 8.35 4.37 5.17
CA CYS A 20 8.81 5.74 5.34
C CYS A 20 7.67 6.69 5.75
N GLY A 21 6.47 6.16 6.03
CA GLY A 21 5.31 6.90 6.48
C GLY A 21 4.48 7.53 5.36
N LEU A 22 4.62 7.10 4.09
CA LEU A 22 3.93 7.74 2.96
C LEU A 22 2.42 7.83 3.15
N TYR A 23 1.80 6.78 3.67
CA TYR A 23 0.35 6.72 3.85
C TYR A 23 -0.06 7.17 5.27
N ASN A 24 0.88 7.56 6.13
CA ASN A 24 0.66 7.81 7.56
C ASN A 24 0.15 9.23 7.87
N PHE A 25 -0.76 9.71 7.02
CA PHE A 25 -1.41 11.02 7.14
C PHE A 25 -2.92 10.83 7.26
N ARG A 26 -3.60 11.77 7.93
CA ARG A 26 -5.07 11.81 7.94
C ARG A 26 -5.61 11.89 6.51
N ASP A 27 -5.18 12.89 5.75
CA ASP A 27 -5.41 12.95 4.31
C ASP A 27 -4.25 12.25 3.58
N HIS A 28 -4.50 10.98 3.24
CA HIS A 28 -3.61 10.15 2.44
C HIS A 28 -4.17 9.96 1.01
N SER A 29 -5.02 10.88 0.56
CA SER A 29 -5.49 10.89 -0.83
C SER A 29 -4.30 11.01 -1.79
N ARG A 30 -4.42 10.41 -2.98
CA ARG A 30 -3.39 10.48 -4.01
C ARG A 30 -2.92 11.92 -4.26
N GLY A 31 -3.85 12.87 -4.36
CA GLY A 31 -3.55 14.28 -4.57
C GLY A 31 -2.76 14.92 -3.42
N ALA A 32 -3.11 14.64 -2.16
CA ALA A 32 -2.39 15.16 -1.01
C ALA A 32 -0.97 14.60 -0.93
N LEU A 33 -0.82 13.29 -1.12
CA LEU A 33 0.47 12.62 -1.09
C LEU A 33 1.37 13.07 -2.24
N THR A 34 0.84 13.24 -3.46
CA THR A 34 1.61 13.80 -4.59
C THR A 34 2.16 15.19 -4.25
N ARG A 35 1.34 16.09 -3.67
CA ARG A 35 1.80 17.43 -3.26
C ARG A 35 2.89 17.37 -2.19
N ALA A 36 2.75 16.47 -1.21
CA ALA A 36 3.76 16.29 -0.17
C ALA A 36 5.08 15.76 -0.73
N LEU A 37 5.02 14.72 -1.58
CA LEU A 37 6.18 14.15 -2.25
C LEU A 37 6.89 15.17 -3.14
N ARG A 38 6.16 15.91 -3.98
CA ARG A 38 6.72 16.93 -4.87
C ARG A 38 7.47 18.00 -4.09
N ARG A 39 6.89 18.51 -3.01
CA ARG A 39 7.54 19.50 -2.13
C ARG A 39 8.85 18.98 -1.55
N ARG A 40 8.87 17.75 -1.05
CA ARG A 40 10.10 17.10 -0.51
C ARG A 40 11.13 16.93 -1.63
N THR A 41 10.70 16.46 -2.80
CA THR A 41 11.55 16.29 -3.98
C THR A 41 12.20 17.60 -4.42
N GLU A 42 11.43 18.66 -4.65
CA GLU A 42 11.93 19.97 -5.05
C GLU A 42 12.93 20.53 -4.03
N THR A 43 12.58 20.42 -2.74
CA THR A 43 13.45 20.88 -1.64
C THR A 43 14.78 20.14 -1.63
N ILE A 44 14.78 18.82 -1.79
CA ILE A 44 15.97 17.98 -1.63
C ILE A 44 16.84 17.94 -2.90
N ARG A 45 16.23 17.96 -4.09
CA ARG A 45 16.98 17.91 -5.37
C ARG A 45 17.98 19.05 -5.49
N ALA A 46 17.60 20.25 -5.02
CA ALA A 46 18.42 21.45 -5.09
C ALA A 46 19.62 21.47 -4.12
N LEU A 47 19.72 20.50 -3.21
CA LEU A 47 20.74 20.51 -2.15
C LEU A 47 22.06 19.89 -2.61
N PRO A 48 23.20 20.41 -2.10
CA PRO A 48 24.47 19.69 -2.19
C PRO A 48 24.35 18.35 -1.46
N LYS A 49 25.08 17.34 -1.91
CA LYS A 49 25.06 15.96 -1.37
C LYS A 49 25.90 15.87 -0.09
N GLU A 50 25.52 16.69 0.88
CA GLU A 50 26.18 16.86 2.16
C GLU A 50 25.20 16.59 3.31
N ALA A 51 25.66 15.91 4.34
CA ALA A 51 24.84 15.52 5.48
C ALA A 51 24.18 16.74 6.16
N GLU A 52 24.91 17.85 6.29
CA GLU A 52 24.37 19.02 6.98
C GLU A 52 23.23 19.70 6.19
N ALA A 53 23.36 19.80 4.87
CA ALA A 53 22.30 20.31 4.01
C ALA A 53 21.04 19.43 4.10
N TYR A 54 21.20 18.11 4.04
CA TYR A 54 20.10 17.16 4.16
C TYR A 54 19.45 17.19 5.55
N ARG A 55 20.23 17.29 6.63
CA ARG A 55 19.70 17.42 8.00
C ARG A 55 18.91 18.72 8.19
N ASN A 56 19.37 19.82 7.62
CA ASN A 56 18.66 21.10 7.68
C ASN A 56 17.34 21.05 6.91
N ALA A 57 17.35 20.50 5.70
CA ALA A 57 16.14 20.29 4.91
C ALA A 57 15.15 19.33 5.59
N ALA A 58 15.64 18.21 6.13
CA ALA A 58 14.81 17.26 6.88
C ALA A 58 14.13 17.93 8.09
N ARG A 59 14.86 18.74 8.87
CA ARG A 59 14.30 19.51 9.99
C ARG A 59 13.22 20.50 9.53
N SER A 60 13.40 21.16 8.39
CA SER A 60 12.42 22.08 7.82
C SER A 60 11.17 21.34 7.34
N LEU A 61 11.34 20.25 6.59
CA LEU A 61 10.24 19.45 6.03
C LEU A 61 9.37 18.79 7.10
N ARG A 62 9.96 18.35 8.22
CA ARG A 62 9.21 17.83 9.39
C ARG A 62 8.19 18.81 9.97
N ARG A 63 8.36 20.12 9.74
CA ARG A 63 7.39 21.13 10.20
C ARG A 63 6.08 21.08 9.42
N TRP A 64 6.08 20.50 8.22
CA TRP A 64 4.90 20.34 7.37
C TRP A 64 4.23 18.97 7.57
N ASP A 65 5.03 17.97 7.90
CA ASP A 65 4.60 16.60 8.15
C ASP A 65 4.21 16.42 9.63
N LYS A 66 3.14 17.11 10.05
CA LYS A 66 2.59 17.02 11.41
C LYS A 66 1.49 15.97 11.50
N ASP A 67 1.24 15.50 12.72
CA ASP A 67 0.10 14.66 13.09
C ASP A 67 0.05 13.33 12.32
N PRO A 68 1.06 12.45 12.51
CA PRO A 68 0.99 11.10 11.95
C PRO A 68 -0.30 10.41 12.38
N PHE A 69 -0.83 9.55 11.51
CA PHE A 69 -2.04 8.81 11.84
C PHE A 69 -1.78 7.76 12.93
N PHE A 70 -0.68 7.02 12.81
CA PHE A 70 -0.13 6.13 13.84
C PHE A 70 1.22 6.64 14.32
N ASP A 71 1.34 6.94 15.61
CA ASP A 71 2.57 7.44 16.22
C ASP A 71 3.79 6.51 16.04
N PRO A 72 3.65 5.17 16.09
CA PRO A 72 4.78 4.26 15.85
C PRO A 72 5.39 4.35 14.43
N VAL A 73 4.62 4.82 13.44
CA VAL A 73 5.08 4.89 12.03
C VAL A 73 5.67 6.26 11.75
N ARG A 74 7.01 6.37 11.75
CA ARG A 74 7.68 7.66 11.55
C ARG A 74 7.51 8.20 10.14
N LEU A 75 7.24 9.50 10.06
CA LEU A 75 7.24 10.25 8.79
C LEU A 75 8.68 10.61 8.40
N CYS A 76 9.18 10.01 7.32
CA CYS A 76 10.52 10.30 6.81
C CYS A 76 10.48 11.50 5.85
N PRO A 77 11.15 12.63 6.18
CA PRO A 77 11.14 13.81 5.33
C PRO A 77 11.95 13.64 4.04
N LEU A 78 12.73 12.56 3.94
CA LEU A 78 13.60 12.27 2.78
C LEU A 78 12.93 11.41 1.71
N LEU A 79 11.64 11.06 1.89
CA LEU A 79 10.86 10.35 0.89
C LEU A 79 10.34 11.34 -0.18
N GLY A 80 10.62 11.07 -1.45
CA GLY A 80 10.18 11.87 -2.58
C GLY A 80 10.09 11.07 -3.89
N PHE A 81 9.77 11.75 -4.98
CA PHE A 81 9.87 11.25 -6.36
C PHE A 81 11.33 11.15 -6.84
N LEU A 82 11.69 9.97 -7.34
CA LEU A 82 13.03 9.62 -7.81
C LEU A 82 13.26 9.90 -9.30
N ASP A 83 12.20 10.21 -10.04
CA ASP A 83 12.20 10.54 -11.47
C ASP A 83 11.45 11.85 -11.75
N ASP A 84 11.65 12.42 -12.93
CA ASP A 84 11.06 13.69 -13.34
C ASP A 84 9.58 13.54 -13.73
N GLU A 85 9.16 12.35 -14.14
CA GLU A 85 7.77 12.04 -14.46
C GLU A 85 6.89 11.81 -13.22
N GLU A 86 7.46 11.86 -12.02
CA GLU A 86 6.80 11.64 -10.72
C GLU A 86 6.09 10.27 -10.61
N LYS A 87 6.69 9.22 -11.19
CA LYS A 87 6.11 7.87 -11.23
C LYS A 87 6.68 6.94 -10.16
N ARG A 88 7.90 7.19 -9.67
CA ARG A 88 8.60 6.35 -8.70
C ARG A 88 8.89 7.12 -7.44
N VAL A 89 8.44 6.61 -6.30
CA VAL A 89 8.75 7.17 -4.98
C VAL A 89 9.91 6.41 -4.33
N GLY A 90 10.67 7.07 -3.46
CA GLY A 90 11.70 6.44 -2.65
C GLY A 90 12.59 7.43 -1.92
N CYS A 91 13.68 6.93 -1.35
CA CYS A 91 14.57 7.75 -0.51
C CYS A 91 15.50 8.63 -1.36
N MET A 92 15.32 9.94 -1.27
CA MET A 92 16.13 10.97 -1.94
C MET A 92 17.57 11.09 -1.39
N ALA A 93 17.84 10.40 -0.28
CA ALA A 93 19.13 10.32 0.40
C ALA A 93 19.83 8.96 0.22
N HIS A 94 19.24 8.06 -0.56
CA HIS A 94 19.84 6.76 -0.83
C HIS A 94 21.10 6.92 -1.71
N PRO A 95 22.19 6.17 -1.47
CA PRO A 95 23.42 6.28 -2.26
C PRO A 95 23.20 6.10 -3.77
N LEU A 96 22.24 5.27 -4.18
CA LEU A 96 21.84 5.12 -5.59
C LEU A 96 21.23 6.39 -6.22
N VAL A 97 20.73 7.32 -5.42
CA VAL A 97 20.13 8.59 -5.86
C VAL A 97 21.15 9.75 -5.74
N THR A 98 22.06 9.66 -4.79
CA THR A 98 23.01 10.72 -4.42
C THR A 98 24.40 10.54 -5.03
N GLY A 99 24.58 9.58 -5.94
CA GLY A 99 25.87 9.33 -6.59
C GLY A 99 26.89 8.65 -5.67
N GLY A 100 26.44 7.82 -4.73
CA GLY A 100 27.28 7.01 -3.84
C GLY A 100 27.40 7.53 -2.41
N VAL A 101 27.01 8.79 -2.15
CA VAL A 101 27.06 9.35 -0.78
C VAL A 101 25.83 8.88 0.01
N ASP A 102 26.01 8.03 1.01
CA ASP A 102 24.90 7.61 1.86
C ASP A 102 24.49 8.74 2.82
N LEU A 103 23.30 9.30 2.60
CA LEU A 103 22.76 10.40 3.40
C LEU A 103 21.56 9.94 4.24
N ARG A 104 21.29 8.63 4.32
CA ARG A 104 20.10 8.08 4.98
C ARG A 104 20.05 8.41 6.47
N ASP A 105 21.19 8.58 7.14
CA ASP A 105 21.30 9.02 8.54
C ASP A 105 20.71 10.41 8.80
N CYS A 106 20.40 11.18 7.76
CA CYS A 106 19.72 12.47 7.88
C CYS A 106 18.19 12.33 8.01
N GLY A 107 17.65 11.11 7.87
CA GLY A 107 16.22 10.83 7.74
C GLY A 107 15.50 10.62 9.07
N ALA A 108 14.43 9.81 9.03
CA ALA A 108 13.76 9.33 10.24
C ALA A 108 14.44 8.11 10.86
N TYR A 109 15.11 7.31 10.04
CA TYR A 109 15.80 6.09 10.43
C TYR A 109 17.27 6.23 10.04
N ASP A 110 18.17 5.57 10.75
CA ASP A 110 19.57 5.47 10.33
C ASP A 110 19.73 4.54 9.11
N SER A 111 20.87 4.67 8.44
CA SER A 111 21.26 3.91 7.25
C SER A 111 21.25 2.41 7.48
N LYS A 112 21.67 1.96 8.67
CA LYS A 112 21.67 0.55 9.09
C LYS A 112 20.24 0.00 9.11
N THR A 113 19.34 0.65 9.83
CA THR A 113 17.92 0.30 9.92
C THR A 113 17.29 0.30 8.54
N CYS A 114 17.54 1.34 7.74
CA CYS A 114 17.02 1.43 6.37
C CYS A 114 17.50 0.27 5.47
N SER A 115 18.70 -0.25 5.71
CA SER A 115 19.30 -1.31 4.89
C SER A 115 18.86 -2.72 5.26
N SER A 116 18.43 -2.94 6.50
CA SER A 116 18.08 -4.27 7.01
C SER A 116 16.59 -4.44 7.29
N PHE A 117 15.79 -3.38 7.20
CA PHE A 117 14.37 -3.45 7.50
C PHE A 117 13.59 -4.08 6.35
N GLU A 118 12.94 -5.19 6.66
CA GLU A 118 11.94 -5.83 5.81
C GLU A 118 10.57 -5.71 6.47
N CYS A 119 9.59 -5.15 5.74
CA CYS A 119 8.23 -5.05 6.26
C CYS A 119 7.56 -6.43 6.32
N PRO A 120 6.45 -6.59 7.08
CA PRO A 120 5.78 -7.88 7.22
C PRO A 120 5.40 -8.57 5.89
N SER A 121 5.17 -7.79 4.82
CA SER A 121 4.92 -8.32 3.47
C SER A 121 6.06 -9.19 2.93
N PHE A 122 7.32 -8.92 3.29
CA PHE A 122 8.46 -9.77 2.89
C PHE A 122 8.39 -11.17 3.53
N LEU A 123 7.81 -11.27 4.73
CA LEU A 123 7.69 -12.51 5.48
C LEU A 123 6.42 -13.29 5.11
N TRP A 124 5.34 -12.59 4.75
CA TRP A 124 4.01 -13.20 4.64
C TRP A 124 3.50 -13.35 3.21
N LEU A 125 4.04 -12.62 2.24
CA LEU A 125 3.71 -12.84 0.83
C LEU A 125 4.69 -13.84 0.20
N ASN A 126 4.14 -14.73 -0.62
CA ASN A 126 4.95 -15.59 -1.47
C ASN A 126 5.31 -14.88 -2.80
N ALA A 127 6.25 -15.47 -3.55
CA ALA A 127 6.75 -14.86 -4.79
C ALA A 127 5.65 -14.70 -5.87
N PRO A 128 4.76 -15.68 -6.13
CA PRO A 128 3.63 -15.49 -7.04
C PRO A 128 2.70 -14.33 -6.63
N GLN A 129 2.36 -14.21 -5.34
CA GLN A 129 1.54 -13.10 -4.82
C GLN A 129 2.21 -11.74 -5.05
N ALA A 130 3.51 -11.63 -4.74
CA ALA A 130 4.25 -10.39 -4.96
C ALA A 130 4.33 -10.02 -6.46
N ARG A 131 4.51 -11.00 -7.35
CA ARG A 131 4.50 -10.79 -8.81
C ARG A 131 3.14 -10.31 -9.31
N LEU A 132 2.06 -10.94 -8.85
CA LEU A 132 0.70 -10.52 -9.17
C LEU A 132 0.47 -9.05 -8.78
N VAL A 133 0.80 -8.66 -7.54
CA VAL A 133 0.62 -7.28 -7.07
C VAL A 133 1.46 -6.30 -7.90
N ARG A 134 2.73 -6.62 -8.18
CA ARG A 134 3.62 -5.80 -9.01
C ARG A 134 3.04 -5.59 -10.42
N ALA A 135 2.51 -6.63 -11.05
CA ALA A 135 1.98 -6.55 -12.41
C ALA A 135 0.61 -5.86 -12.46
N ALA A 136 -0.24 -6.10 -11.45
CA ALA A 136 -1.59 -5.55 -11.40
C ALA A 136 -1.58 -4.07 -10.98
N CYS A 137 -0.64 -3.61 -10.16
CA CYS A 137 -0.57 -2.25 -9.66
C CYS A 137 0.53 -1.44 -10.39
N PRO A 138 0.17 -0.58 -11.37
CA PRO A 138 1.15 0.02 -12.28
C PRO A 138 1.88 1.24 -11.70
N ASP A 139 1.45 1.75 -10.55
CA ASP A 139 1.97 3.00 -9.98
C ASP A 139 2.21 2.90 -8.47
N TRP A 140 2.98 3.85 -7.95
CA TRP A 140 3.42 3.87 -6.55
C TRP A 140 2.28 3.91 -5.52
N TYR A 141 1.16 4.56 -5.85
CA TYR A 141 0.09 4.80 -4.89
C TYR A 141 -0.69 3.51 -4.65
N LEU A 142 -1.28 2.95 -5.71
CA LEU A 142 -2.03 1.70 -5.60
C LEU A 142 -1.12 0.56 -5.15
N TYR A 143 0.09 0.47 -5.73
CA TYR A 143 1.04 -0.57 -5.35
C TYR A 143 1.37 -0.53 -3.86
N GLY A 144 1.70 0.64 -3.29
CA GLY A 144 2.04 0.72 -1.88
C GLY A 144 0.85 0.46 -0.94
N LEU A 145 -0.37 0.86 -1.33
CA LEU A 145 -1.61 0.54 -0.59
C LEU A 145 -1.91 -0.96 -0.57
N VAL A 146 -1.59 -1.68 -1.65
CA VAL A 146 -1.88 -3.12 -1.81
C VAL A 146 -0.76 -3.98 -1.25
N ILE A 147 0.51 -3.70 -1.60
CA ILE A 147 1.63 -4.57 -1.24
C ILE A 147 1.84 -4.66 0.27
N THR A 148 1.45 -3.62 1.01
CA THR A 148 1.53 -3.60 2.48
C THR A 148 0.32 -4.22 3.16
N ASP A 149 -0.73 -4.53 2.41
CA ASP A 149 -1.96 -5.13 2.89
C ASP A 149 -2.00 -6.62 2.57
N VAL A 150 -1.24 -7.38 3.35
CA VAL A 150 -1.07 -8.83 3.16
C VAL A 150 -2.41 -9.56 3.19
N GLU A 151 -3.35 -9.11 4.00
CA GLU A 151 -4.66 -9.75 4.14
C GLU A 151 -5.54 -9.49 2.93
N LEU A 152 -5.51 -8.28 2.35
CA LEU A 152 -6.16 -8.03 1.07
C LEU A 152 -5.69 -9.03 0.00
N VAL A 153 -4.36 -9.18 -0.14
CA VAL A 153 -3.76 -10.03 -1.18
C VAL A 153 -4.11 -11.49 -0.94
N ARG A 154 -3.91 -11.99 0.28
CA ARG A 154 -4.18 -13.40 0.62
C ARG A 154 -5.67 -13.73 0.62
N GLY A 155 -6.51 -12.84 1.14
CA GLY A 155 -7.97 -12.96 1.14
C GLY A 155 -8.52 -13.00 -0.28
N SER A 156 -8.03 -12.12 -1.16
CA SER A 156 -8.42 -12.10 -2.58
C SER A 156 -8.06 -13.41 -3.29
N VAL A 157 -6.84 -13.93 -3.07
CA VAL A 157 -6.43 -15.21 -3.65
C VAL A 157 -7.29 -16.35 -3.11
N LYS A 158 -7.55 -16.40 -1.80
CA LYS A 158 -8.39 -17.43 -1.18
C LYS A 158 -9.81 -17.43 -1.76
N LEU A 159 -10.41 -16.26 -1.97
CA LEU A 159 -11.74 -16.14 -2.58
C LEU A 159 -11.73 -16.60 -4.04
N LEU A 160 -10.69 -16.26 -4.80
CA LEU A 160 -10.50 -16.73 -6.16
C LEU A 160 -10.36 -18.25 -6.23
N GLU A 161 -9.54 -18.85 -5.36
CA GLU A 161 -9.34 -20.30 -5.30
C GLU A 161 -10.62 -21.04 -4.95
N ALA A 162 -11.40 -20.51 -4.01
CA ALA A 162 -12.71 -21.04 -3.67
C ALA A 162 -13.67 -21.00 -4.86
N GLU A 163 -13.65 -19.91 -5.64
CA GLU A 163 -14.45 -19.77 -6.86
C GLU A 163 -13.98 -20.71 -7.98
N LEU A 164 -12.68 -20.87 -8.18
CA LEU A 164 -12.11 -21.78 -9.19
C LEU A 164 -12.25 -23.26 -8.81
N GLY A 165 -12.52 -23.57 -7.53
CA GLY A 165 -12.60 -24.94 -7.03
C GLY A 165 -11.21 -25.59 -6.80
N GLY A 166 -10.16 -24.78 -6.64
CA GLY A 166 -8.78 -25.27 -6.48
C GLY A 166 -7.74 -24.15 -6.49
N PRO A 167 -6.44 -24.49 -6.33
CA PRO A 167 -5.36 -23.52 -6.32
C PRO A 167 -5.30 -22.68 -7.61
N ALA A 168 -5.06 -21.38 -7.46
CA ALA A 168 -4.97 -20.46 -8.60
C ALA A 168 -3.52 -20.36 -9.08
N ASP A 169 -3.30 -20.49 -10.38
CA ASP A 169 -2.00 -20.19 -10.99
C ASP A 169 -1.85 -18.67 -11.18
N LEU A 170 -1.20 -18.02 -10.20
CA LEU A 170 -1.01 -16.56 -10.23
C LEU A 170 -0.06 -16.11 -11.33
N ASP A 171 0.87 -16.96 -11.77
CA ASP A 171 1.76 -16.62 -12.87
C ASP A 171 1.02 -16.67 -14.21
N ALA A 172 0.07 -17.61 -14.38
CA ALA A 172 -0.85 -17.62 -15.52
C ALA A 172 -1.75 -16.37 -15.55
N ILE A 173 -2.25 -15.92 -14.40
CA ILE A 173 -2.99 -14.64 -14.30
C ILE A 173 -2.14 -13.47 -14.77
N VAL A 174 -0.87 -13.39 -14.34
CA VAL A 174 0.05 -12.34 -14.76
C VAL A 174 0.32 -12.37 -16.27
N ALA A 175 0.37 -13.56 -16.88
CA ALA A 175 0.58 -13.73 -18.31
C ALA A 175 -0.65 -13.41 -19.17
N SER A 176 -1.86 -13.43 -18.59
CA SER A 176 -3.12 -13.17 -19.31
C SER A 176 -3.56 -11.71 -19.17
N PRO A 177 -3.63 -10.91 -20.26
CA PRO A 177 -4.03 -9.51 -20.19
C PRO A 177 -5.42 -9.28 -19.58
N SER A 178 -6.39 -10.14 -19.90
CA SER A 178 -7.77 -10.01 -19.38
C SER A 178 -7.85 -10.37 -17.89
N ALA A 179 -7.17 -11.43 -17.46
CA ALA A 179 -7.13 -11.81 -16.05
C ALA A 179 -6.34 -10.80 -15.22
N LEU A 180 -5.24 -10.28 -15.75
CA LEU A 180 -4.45 -9.23 -15.10
C LEU A 180 -5.25 -7.93 -14.93
N GLU A 181 -6.03 -7.52 -15.93
CA GLU A 181 -6.92 -6.36 -15.79
C GLU A 181 -8.01 -6.61 -14.74
N ALA A 182 -8.63 -7.80 -14.73
CA ALA A 182 -9.62 -8.14 -13.70
C ALA A 182 -9.00 -8.13 -12.29
N ALA A 183 -7.77 -8.63 -12.13
CA ALA A 183 -7.04 -8.56 -10.85
C ALA A 183 -6.73 -7.10 -10.47
N ARG A 184 -6.38 -6.25 -11.45
CA ARG A 184 -6.19 -4.81 -11.23
C ARG A 184 -7.47 -4.13 -10.77
N GLU A 185 -8.62 -4.42 -11.38
CA GLU A 185 -9.92 -3.86 -10.96
C GLU A 185 -10.30 -4.28 -9.54
N LEU A 186 -10.04 -5.54 -9.16
CA LEU A 186 -10.22 -6.01 -7.79
C LEU A 186 -9.36 -5.21 -6.80
N LEU A 187 -8.07 -5.06 -7.09
CA LEU A 187 -7.14 -4.36 -6.20
C LEU A 187 -7.43 -2.84 -6.15
N ARG A 188 -7.93 -2.26 -7.25
CA ARG A 188 -8.33 -0.85 -7.32
C ARG A 188 -9.50 -0.50 -6.40
N LEU A 189 -10.21 -1.48 -5.83
CA LEU A 189 -11.17 -1.23 -4.75
C LEU A 189 -10.55 -0.48 -3.57
N LYS A 190 -9.23 -0.59 -3.34
CA LYS A 190 -8.50 0.23 -2.36
C LYS A 190 -8.57 1.73 -2.63
N GLU A 191 -8.82 2.14 -3.87
CA GLU A 191 -9.02 3.53 -4.25
C GLU A 191 -10.51 3.89 -4.36
N THR A 192 -11.33 2.99 -4.90
CA THR A 192 -12.67 3.29 -5.41
C THR A 192 -13.84 2.80 -4.55
N ALA A 193 -13.59 1.98 -3.53
CA ALA A 193 -14.68 1.44 -2.70
C ALA A 193 -15.57 2.55 -2.12
N LEU A 194 -16.86 2.45 -2.41
CA LEU A 194 -17.89 3.38 -1.92
C LEU A 194 -18.09 3.21 -0.41
N GLY A 195 -18.60 4.26 0.23
CA GLY A 195 -18.88 4.25 1.68
C GLY A 195 -17.67 4.55 2.57
N ARG A 196 -16.48 4.73 1.99
CA ARG A 196 -15.30 5.19 2.73
C ARG A 196 -15.45 6.67 3.09
N PRO A 197 -15.41 7.04 4.39
CA PRO A 197 -15.27 8.44 4.79
C PRO A 197 -14.06 9.09 4.12
N ALA A 198 -14.15 10.37 3.77
CA ALA A 198 -13.07 11.07 3.05
C ALA A 198 -11.74 11.11 3.84
N ASP A 199 -11.81 10.93 5.16
CA ASP A 199 -10.71 10.90 6.12
C ASP A 199 -10.38 9.49 6.63
N ALA A 200 -11.07 8.44 6.17
CA ALA A 200 -10.86 7.09 6.69
C ALA A 200 -9.49 6.54 6.25
N PRO A 201 -8.59 6.23 7.19
CA PRO A 201 -7.22 5.80 6.92
C PRO A 201 -7.19 4.46 6.18
N VAL A 202 -6.52 4.41 5.03
CA VAL A 202 -6.31 3.16 4.28
C VAL A 202 -4.99 2.51 4.71
N PHE A 203 -4.88 2.14 5.98
CA PHE A 203 -3.84 1.23 6.49
C PHE A 203 -4.38 -0.17 6.63
N GLY A 204 -4.47 -0.86 5.50
CA GLY A 204 -5.05 -2.20 5.44
C GLY A 204 -6.31 -2.35 6.31
N ARG A 205 -6.31 -3.37 7.16
CA ARG A 205 -7.38 -3.65 8.12
C ARG A 205 -7.35 -2.87 9.44
N PHE A 206 -6.44 -1.92 9.65
CA PHE A 206 -6.24 -1.30 10.97
C PHE A 206 -6.96 0.03 11.12
N ALA A 207 -7.61 0.21 12.27
CA ALA A 207 -8.13 1.47 12.76
C ALA A 207 -7.25 1.99 13.90
N ARG A 208 -7.52 3.21 14.35
CA ARG A 208 -6.85 3.86 15.48
C ARG A 208 -7.76 3.77 16.70
N ASP A 209 -7.22 3.28 17.82
CA ASP A 209 -7.94 3.30 19.10
C ASP A 209 -7.88 4.68 19.78
N ASP A 210 -8.49 4.78 20.97
CA ASP A 210 -8.55 6.03 21.75
C ASP A 210 -7.17 6.53 22.21
N MET A 211 -6.17 5.65 22.29
CA MET A 211 -4.78 5.99 22.64
C MET A 211 -3.92 6.30 21.42
N GLY A 212 -4.43 6.02 20.23
CA GLY A 212 -3.72 6.24 18.97
C GLY A 212 -3.00 5.02 18.41
N GLU A 213 -3.18 3.85 19.03
CA GLU A 213 -2.55 2.60 18.62
C GLU A 213 -3.33 1.89 17.50
N PRO A 214 -2.64 1.13 16.63
CA PRO A 214 -3.27 0.37 15.56
C PRO A 214 -4.01 -0.85 16.11
N ILE A 215 -5.33 -0.89 15.94
CA ILE A 215 -6.17 -2.05 16.26
C ILE A 215 -6.77 -2.65 14.98
N PRO A 216 -6.88 -3.99 14.86
CA PRO A 216 -7.60 -4.60 13.75
C PRO A 216 -9.07 -4.15 13.75
N ARG A 217 -9.58 -3.74 12.59
CA ARG A 217 -11.03 -3.57 12.39
C ARG A 217 -11.71 -4.92 12.54
N ALA A 218 -12.93 -4.86 13.07
CA ALA A 218 -13.84 -5.98 13.19
C ALA A 218 -15.24 -5.55 12.71
N ILE A 219 -16.05 -6.54 12.33
CA ILE A 219 -17.46 -6.35 11.99
C ILE A 219 -18.27 -6.82 13.18
N GLU A 220 -19.10 -5.93 13.73
CA GLU A 220 -20.02 -6.23 14.83
C GLU A 220 -21.29 -6.92 14.30
N TYR A 221 -21.17 -8.19 13.93
CA TYR A 221 -22.23 -8.96 13.26
C TYR A 221 -23.58 -8.92 14.01
N GLU A 222 -23.55 -9.07 15.33
CA GLU A 222 -24.77 -9.05 16.16
C GLU A 222 -25.49 -7.69 16.07
N ALA A 223 -24.75 -6.59 16.16
CA ALA A 223 -25.29 -5.24 16.04
C ALA A 223 -25.87 -4.96 14.64
N LEU A 224 -25.30 -5.60 13.61
CA LEU A 224 -25.78 -5.51 12.23
C LEU A 224 -26.90 -6.50 11.90
N GLY A 225 -27.21 -7.45 12.77
CA GLY A 225 -28.13 -8.56 12.46
C GLY A 225 -27.65 -9.43 11.30
N ALA A 226 -26.33 -9.57 11.14
CA ALA A 226 -25.67 -10.26 10.03
C ALA A 226 -24.94 -11.53 10.50
N SER A 227 -24.57 -12.38 9.55
CA SER A 227 -23.64 -13.49 9.78
C SER A 227 -22.33 -13.22 9.03
N ALA A 228 -21.23 -13.83 9.50
CA ALA A 228 -19.95 -13.78 8.81
C ALA A 228 -20.04 -14.41 7.40
N ALA A 229 -19.30 -13.82 6.46
CA ALA A 229 -19.20 -14.24 5.07
C ALA A 229 -17.72 -14.28 4.62
N PRO A 230 -17.36 -15.11 3.63
CA PRO A 230 -15.97 -15.20 3.14
C PRO A 230 -15.35 -13.88 2.69
N GLU A 231 -16.16 -12.95 2.18
CA GLU A 231 -15.72 -11.65 1.66
C GLU A 231 -15.26 -10.68 2.75
N ASP A 232 -15.63 -10.92 4.01
CA ASP A 232 -15.46 -9.95 5.11
C ASP A 232 -14.00 -9.56 5.36
N ASP A 233 -13.08 -10.51 5.25
CA ASP A 233 -11.64 -10.25 5.40
C ASP A 233 -11.17 -9.23 4.34
N VAL A 234 -11.64 -9.36 3.11
CA VAL A 234 -11.31 -8.43 2.01
C VAL A 234 -12.03 -7.10 2.19
N VAL A 235 -13.29 -7.10 2.63
CA VAL A 235 -14.07 -5.89 2.91
C VAL A 235 -13.37 -5.01 3.96
N LEU A 236 -12.92 -5.59 5.07
CA LEU A 236 -12.22 -4.84 6.14
C LEU A 236 -10.91 -4.21 5.65
N CYS A 237 -10.27 -4.81 4.64
CA CYS A 237 -9.06 -4.28 4.03
C CYS A 237 -9.33 -3.07 3.12
N LEU A 238 -10.59 -2.77 2.75
CA LEU A 238 -10.94 -1.58 1.96
C LEU A 238 -10.83 -0.27 2.76
N GLY A 239 -10.47 -0.36 4.04
CA GLY A 239 -10.14 0.80 4.88
C GLY A 239 -11.31 1.32 5.71
N TYR A 240 -12.42 0.60 5.80
CA TYR A 240 -13.56 0.94 6.65
C TYR A 240 -14.29 -0.31 7.15
N ALA A 241 -15.07 -0.15 8.22
CA ALA A 241 -16.03 -1.16 8.67
C ALA A 241 -17.43 -0.66 8.27
N PRO A 242 -18.20 -1.42 7.46
CA PRO A 242 -19.54 -0.99 7.05
C PRO A 242 -20.46 -0.78 8.27
N PRO A 243 -21.07 0.41 8.46
CA PRO A 243 -21.81 0.72 9.68
C PRO A 243 -23.25 0.19 9.68
N THR A 244 -23.77 -0.27 8.53
CA THR A 244 -25.10 -0.84 8.41
C THR A 244 -25.08 -2.18 7.69
N HIS A 245 -26.09 -3.03 7.97
CA HIS A 245 -26.27 -4.30 7.27
C HIS A 245 -26.30 -4.12 5.73
N ARG A 246 -26.99 -3.08 5.25
CA ARG A 246 -27.09 -2.77 3.82
C ARG A 246 -25.72 -2.44 3.20
N GLU A 247 -24.90 -1.66 3.89
CA GLU A 247 -23.56 -1.32 3.40
C GLU A 247 -22.62 -2.51 3.46
N LEU A 248 -22.74 -3.36 4.48
CA LEU A 248 -21.99 -4.62 4.55
C LEU A 248 -22.32 -5.52 3.36
N GLU A 249 -23.60 -5.76 3.09
CA GLU A 249 -24.03 -6.56 1.94
C GLU A 249 -23.59 -5.94 0.60
N SER A 250 -23.66 -4.61 0.48
CA SER A 250 -23.19 -3.91 -0.72
C SER A 250 -21.67 -4.06 -0.93
N ALA A 251 -20.88 -3.98 0.14
CA ALA A 251 -19.43 -4.16 0.09
C ALA A 251 -19.05 -5.61 -0.24
N ARG A 252 -19.73 -6.58 0.36
CA ARG A 252 -19.58 -8.02 0.03
C ARG A 252 -19.88 -8.28 -1.43
N ALA A 253 -21.02 -7.78 -1.92
CA ALA A 253 -21.41 -7.92 -3.32
C ALA A 253 -20.38 -7.32 -4.28
N LEU A 254 -19.81 -6.16 -3.95
CA LEU A 254 -18.76 -5.52 -4.74
C LEU A 254 -17.49 -6.37 -4.82
N VAL A 255 -17.02 -6.91 -3.68
CA VAL A 255 -15.86 -7.82 -3.66
C VAL A 255 -16.16 -9.08 -4.48
N ARG A 256 -17.33 -9.69 -4.25
CA ARG A 256 -17.76 -10.91 -4.94
C ARG A 256 -17.84 -10.71 -6.45
N GLU A 257 -18.38 -9.59 -6.91
CA GLU A 257 -18.43 -9.22 -8.33
C GLU A 257 -17.02 -9.22 -8.95
N LYS A 258 -16.05 -8.57 -8.31
CA LYS A 258 -14.67 -8.52 -8.81
C LYS A 258 -13.98 -9.88 -8.79
N ILE A 259 -14.23 -10.71 -7.78
CA ILE A 259 -13.73 -12.10 -7.72
C ILE A 259 -14.33 -12.94 -8.87
N LEU A 260 -15.64 -12.85 -9.11
CA LEU A 260 -16.30 -13.57 -10.20
C LEU A 260 -15.78 -13.12 -11.58
N ALA A 261 -15.55 -11.82 -11.77
CA ALA A 261 -14.96 -11.29 -13.00
C ALA A 261 -13.54 -11.84 -13.22
N LEU A 262 -12.70 -11.86 -12.18
CA LEU A 262 -11.36 -12.44 -12.24
C LEU A 262 -11.41 -13.94 -12.52
N ALA A 263 -12.23 -14.70 -11.80
CA ALA A 263 -12.38 -16.13 -12.04
C ALA A 263 -12.87 -16.44 -13.46
N GLY A 264 -13.82 -15.66 -13.97
CA GLY A 264 -14.27 -15.75 -15.37
C GLY A 264 -13.13 -15.50 -16.35
N ALA A 265 -12.33 -14.46 -16.14
CA ALA A 265 -11.18 -14.16 -16.99
C ALA A 265 -10.09 -15.24 -16.93
N VAL A 266 -9.87 -15.86 -15.76
CA VAL A 266 -8.93 -16.99 -15.59
C VAL A 266 -9.40 -18.23 -16.35
N ARG A 267 -10.70 -18.55 -16.31
CA ARG A 267 -11.25 -19.71 -17.03
C ARG A 267 -11.21 -19.56 -18.55
N LEU A 268 -11.08 -18.33 -19.05
CA LEU A 268 -11.00 -18.01 -20.49
C LEU A 268 -9.56 -17.84 -21.00
N ALA A 269 -8.58 -17.79 -20.10
CA ALA A 269 -7.16 -17.64 -20.39
C ALA A 269 -6.51 -19.00 -20.71
#